data_AF-A0A2E5JF61-F1
#
_entry.id   AF-A0A2E5JF61-F1
#
_cell.length_a   1.000
_cell.length_b   1.000
_cell.length_c   1.000
_cell.angle_alpha   90.00
_cell.angle_beta   90.00
_cell.angle_gamma   90.00
#
_symmetry.space_group_name_H-M   'P 1'
#
loop_
_entity.id
_entity.type
_entity.pdbx_description
1 polymer ?
#
loop_
_entity_poly.entity_id
_entity_poly.type
_entity_poly.pdbx_seq_one_letter_code
_entity_poly.pdbx_strand_id
1 'polypeptide(L)'
;MKTIALILSTLLISNVHACYDVALGAYTAQMSERRHDNIYVSKEVVRLTQGESHELFGVLFSHEQYESDVLIYEGSSEFYSGYGVEAIVVDAKNCHLIEIVQVYAE
;
A
#
# COMPACT_ATOMS: atom_id res chain seq x y z
N MET A 1 5.53 -28.10 -25.31
CA MET A 1 4.79 -26.86 -24.96
C MET A 1 5.04 -26.54 -23.49
N LYS A 2 6.07 -25.76 -23.15
CA LYS A 2 6.43 -25.44 -21.74
C LYS A 2 6.96 -24.00 -21.56
N THR A 3 6.70 -23.10 -22.51
CA THR A 3 7.37 -21.79 -22.58
C THR A 3 6.46 -20.61 -22.25
N ILE A 4 5.18 -20.83 -21.95
CA ILE A 4 4.20 -19.75 -21.75
C ILE A 4 4.08 -19.34 -20.27
N ALA A 5 4.46 -20.21 -19.33
CA ALA A 5 4.31 -19.92 -17.89
C ALA A 5 5.32 -18.89 -17.33
N LEU A 6 6.48 -18.68 -17.98
CA LEU A 6 7.53 -17.77 -17.47
C LEU A 6 7.29 -16.27 -17.79
N ILE A 7 6.46 -15.96 -18.78
CA ILE A 7 6.23 -14.56 -19.21
C ILE A 7 5.13 -13.90 -18.36
N LEU A 8 4.19 -14.69 -17.82
CA LEU A 8 3.10 -14.15 -17.01
C LEU A 8 3.54 -13.78 -15.59
N SER A 9 4.47 -14.54 -15.01
CA SER A 9 5.02 -14.25 -13.68
C SER A 9 5.91 -13.01 -13.67
N THR A 10 6.60 -12.70 -14.78
CA THR A 10 7.44 -11.49 -14.87
C THR A 10 6.62 -10.20 -14.97
N LEU A 11 5.46 -10.20 -15.62
CA LEU A 11 4.56 -9.03 -15.65
C LEU A 11 3.96 -8.73 -14.27
N LEU A 12 3.53 -9.75 -13.53
CA LEU A 12 2.92 -9.57 -12.20
C LEU A 12 3.91 -8.99 -11.18
N ILE A 13 5.19 -9.41 -11.24
CA ILE A 13 6.24 -8.88 -10.35
C ILE A 13 6.58 -7.42 -10.67
N SER A 14 6.52 -7.02 -11.95
CA SER A 14 6.83 -5.65 -12.36
C SER A 14 5.85 -4.61 -11.82
N ASN A 15 4.57 -4.96 -11.69
CA ASN A 15 3.56 -4.03 -11.18
C ASN A 15 3.67 -3.81 -9.67
N VAL A 16 3.96 -4.85 -8.87
CA VAL A 16 4.08 -4.72 -7.41
C VAL A 16 5.23 -3.78 -7.02
N HIS A 17 6.34 -3.82 -7.76
CA HIS A 17 7.47 -2.91 -7.53
C HIS A 17 7.12 -1.47 -7.90
N ALA A 18 6.48 -1.25 -9.06
CA ALA A 18 6.04 0.08 -9.47
C ALA A 18 5.01 0.68 -8.48
N CYS A 19 4.07 -0.15 -8.00
CA CYS A 19 3.07 0.25 -7.01
C CYS A 19 3.72 0.58 -5.66
N TYR A 20 4.78 -0.15 -5.27
CA TYR A 20 5.57 0.17 -4.08
C TYR A 20 6.25 1.54 -4.20
N ASP A 21 6.85 1.84 -5.35
CA ASP A 21 7.51 3.15 -5.57
C ASP A 21 6.49 4.30 -5.50
N VAL A 22 5.27 4.10 -6.01
CA VAL A 22 4.18 5.08 -5.86
C VAL A 22 3.78 5.24 -4.39
N ALA A 23 3.60 4.14 -3.66
CA ALA A 23 3.23 4.18 -2.24
C ALA A 23 4.30 4.89 -1.41
N LEU A 24 5.58 4.55 -1.62
CA LEU A 24 6.72 5.19 -0.95
C LEU A 24 6.80 6.68 -1.27
N GLY A 25 6.66 7.06 -2.55
CA GLY A 25 6.71 8.46 -2.97
C GLY A 25 5.57 9.29 -2.39
N ALA A 26 4.34 8.77 -2.45
CA ALA A 26 3.16 9.44 -1.90
C ALA A 26 3.26 9.64 -0.38
N TYR A 27 3.60 8.58 0.35
CA TYR A 27 3.73 8.63 1.80
C TYR A 27 4.87 9.57 2.22
N THR A 28 6.01 9.49 1.54
CA THR A 28 7.16 10.37 1.82
C THR A 28 6.82 11.84 1.59
N ALA A 29 6.12 12.16 0.50
CA ALA A 29 5.68 13.52 0.22
C ALA A 29 4.75 14.04 1.33
N GLN A 30 3.75 13.24 1.72
CA GLN A 30 2.80 13.61 2.77
C GLN A 30 3.49 13.81 4.14
N MET A 31 4.41 12.92 4.51
CA MET A 31 5.15 13.05 5.76
C MET A 31 6.14 14.22 5.75
N SER A 32 6.74 14.52 4.59
CA SER A 32 7.59 15.70 4.42
C SER A 32 6.80 17.00 4.60
N GLU A 33 5.57 17.09 4.08
CA GLU A 33 4.66 18.23 4.33
C GLU A 33 4.32 18.39 5.81
N ARG A 34 4.23 17.27 6.54
CA ARG A 34 4.03 17.23 7.99
C ARG A 34 5.33 17.42 8.80
N ARG A 35 6.48 17.61 8.13
CA ARG A 35 7.84 17.80 8.70
C ARG A 35 8.33 16.60 9.52
N HIS A 36 8.19 15.41 8.97
CA HIS A 36 8.69 14.17 9.56
C HIS A 36 9.83 13.58 8.71
N ASP A 37 10.87 13.09 9.38
CA ASP A 37 12.12 12.68 8.71
C ASP A 37 12.38 11.16 8.76
N ASN A 38 11.75 10.43 9.69
CA ASN A 38 11.92 8.98 9.86
C ASN A 38 10.73 8.25 9.25
N ILE A 39 10.73 8.11 7.92
CA ILE A 39 9.63 7.53 7.15
C ILE A 39 10.01 6.12 6.71
N TYR A 40 9.12 5.16 6.96
CA TYR A 40 9.25 3.78 6.51
C TYR A 40 7.99 3.38 5.76
N VAL A 41 8.15 2.64 4.65
CA VAL A 41 7.03 1.99 3.95
C VAL A 41 7.39 0.53 3.76
N SER A 42 6.61 -0.34 4.37
CA SER A 42 6.76 -1.79 4.24
C SER A 42 6.40 -2.23 2.83
N LYS A 43 6.89 -3.40 2.42
CA LYS A 43 6.43 -4.03 1.17
C LYS A 43 4.98 -4.45 1.32
N GLU A 44 4.31 -4.65 0.18
CA GLU A 44 2.90 -5.11 0.07
C GLU A 44 2.51 -6.00 1.27
N VAL A 45 1.63 -5.48 2.12
CA VAL A 45 1.14 -6.18 3.31
C VAL A 45 -0.08 -7.02 2.93
N VAL A 46 -0.92 -6.47 2.05
CA VAL A 46 -2.16 -7.10 1.60
C VAL A 46 -2.36 -6.81 0.12
N ARG A 47 -2.80 -7.83 -0.61
CA ARG A 47 -3.51 -7.67 -1.87
C ARG A 47 -4.96 -8.05 -1.64
N LEU A 48 -5.88 -7.11 -1.88
CA LEU A 48 -7.31 -7.32 -1.78
C LEU A 48 -7.90 -7.49 -3.17
N THR A 49 -8.52 -8.64 -3.40
CA THR A 49 -9.22 -8.97 -4.64
C THR A 49 -10.72 -9.12 -4.41
N GLN A 50 -11.48 -9.28 -5.49
CA GLN A 50 -12.94 -9.31 -5.45
C GLN A 50 -13.50 -10.26 -4.38
N GLY A 51 -14.30 -9.71 -3.47
CA GLY A 51 -14.97 -10.44 -2.39
C GLY A 51 -14.10 -10.67 -1.14
N GLU A 52 -12.87 -10.17 -1.12
CA GLU A 52 -11.99 -10.26 0.03
C GLU A 52 -12.14 -9.04 0.96
N SER A 53 -11.84 -9.27 2.23
CA SER A 53 -11.70 -8.25 3.26
C SER A 53 -10.53 -8.57 4.17
N HIS A 54 -9.86 -7.55 4.68
CA HIS A 54 -8.71 -7.67 5.56
C HIS A 54 -8.77 -6.61 6.66
N GLU A 55 -8.47 -7.00 7.90
CA GLU A 55 -8.37 -6.07 9.03
C GLU A 55 -6.91 -5.76 9.32
N LEU A 56 -6.56 -4.47 9.34
CA LEU A 56 -5.21 -3.98 9.64
C LEU A 56 -5.30 -2.95 10.76
N PHE A 57 -4.69 -3.25 11.91
CA PHE A 57 -4.73 -2.44 13.15
C PHE A 57 -6.14 -1.98 13.57
N GLY A 58 -7.16 -2.84 13.42
CA GLY A 58 -8.54 -2.54 13.78
C GLY A 58 -9.34 -1.77 12.72
N VAL A 59 -8.75 -1.49 11.56
CA VAL A 59 -9.44 -0.93 10.39
C VAL A 59 -9.74 -2.05 9.40
N LEU A 60 -11.02 -2.18 9.02
CA LEU A 60 -11.48 -3.17 8.04
C LEU A 60 -11.44 -2.58 6.63
N PHE A 61 -10.62 -3.18 5.78
CA PHE A 61 -10.52 -2.91 4.35
C PHE A 61 -11.30 -4.00 3.61
N SER A 62 -12.23 -3.63 2.73
CA SER A 62 -12.92 -4.59 1.87
C SER A 62 -12.85 -4.18 0.41
N HIS A 63 -12.74 -5.16 -0.49
CA HIS A 63 -12.76 -4.86 -1.93
C HIS A 63 -14.05 -4.12 -2.35
N GLU A 64 -15.16 -4.34 -1.65
CA GLU A 64 -16.42 -3.61 -1.89
C GLU A 64 -16.27 -2.09 -1.73
N GLN A 65 -15.31 -1.61 -0.92
CA GLN A 65 -15.03 -0.18 -0.75
C GLN A 65 -14.25 0.43 -1.93
N TYR A 66 -13.44 -0.36 -2.63
CA TYR A 66 -12.44 0.15 -3.59
C TYR A 66 -12.81 -0.06 -5.06
N GLU A 67 -13.88 -0.82 -5.34
CA GLU A 67 -14.39 -1.14 -6.69
C GLU A 67 -13.31 -1.69 -7.67
N SER A 68 -12.15 -2.10 -7.15
CA SER A 68 -10.97 -2.55 -7.87
C SER A 68 -10.07 -3.38 -6.96
N ASP A 69 -9.22 -4.23 -7.55
CA ASP A 69 -8.15 -4.89 -6.81
C ASP A 69 -7.18 -3.81 -6.28
N VAL A 70 -6.85 -3.88 -4.99
CA VAL A 70 -5.92 -2.93 -4.36
C VAL A 70 -4.74 -3.63 -3.71
N LEU A 71 -3.62 -2.91 -3.66
CA LEU A 71 -2.47 -3.24 -2.83
C LEU A 71 -2.46 -2.28 -1.64
N ILE A 72 -2.29 -2.84 -0.44
CA ILE A 72 -2.16 -2.08 0.80
C ILE A 72 -0.72 -2.22 1.29
N TYR A 73 -0.08 -1.07 1.47
CA TYR A 73 1.22 -0.93 2.10
C TYR A 73 1.07 -0.32 3.48
N GLU A 74 1.93 -0.69 4.42
CA GLU A 74 1.99 -0.04 5.72
C GLU A 74 3.08 1.03 5.69
N GLY A 75 2.67 2.28 5.87
CA GLY A 75 3.53 3.41 6.06
C GLY A 75 3.64 3.73 7.53
N SER A 76 4.83 4.14 7.95
CA SER A 76 5.02 4.60 9.29
C SER A 76 6.02 5.73 9.45
N SER A 77 5.78 6.54 10.47
CA SER A 77 6.61 7.69 10.80
C SER A 77 6.75 7.88 12.29
N GLU A 78 7.95 8.22 12.74
CA GLU A 78 8.19 8.65 14.12
C GLU A 78 7.80 10.12 14.32
N PHE A 79 7.11 10.38 15.43
CA PHE A 79 6.74 11.71 15.91
C PHE A 79 7.48 12.05 17.20
N TYR A 80 7.51 13.32 17.56
CA TYR A 80 7.92 13.72 18.91
C TYR A 80 6.96 13.18 19.98
N SER A 81 5.67 13.01 19.64
CA SER A 81 4.62 12.54 20.56
C SER A 81 4.46 11.01 20.60
N GLY A 82 5.05 10.27 19.67
CA GLY A 82 4.78 8.84 19.51
C GLY A 82 5.13 8.33 18.11
N TYR A 83 4.40 7.33 17.62
CA TYR A 83 4.58 6.75 16.31
C TYR A 83 3.22 6.61 15.60
N GLY A 84 3.23 6.82 14.29
CA GLY A 84 2.05 6.72 13.44
C GLY A 84 2.19 5.59 12.46
N VAL A 85 1.11 4.82 12.31
CA VAL A 85 0.96 3.86 11.24
C VAL A 85 -0.22 4.29 10.37
N GLU A 86 0.02 4.31 9.07
CA GLU A 86 -0.99 4.59 8.07
C GLU A 86 -0.96 3.50 6.99
N ALA A 87 -2.11 3.15 6.44
CA ALA A 87 -2.22 2.26 5.30
C ALA A 87 -2.22 3.10 4.01
N ILE A 88 -1.31 2.80 3.08
CA ILE A 88 -1.30 3.39 1.75
C ILE A 88 -1.98 2.42 0.80
N VAL A 89 -3.13 2.82 0.27
CA VAL A 89 -3.94 2.01 -0.63
C VAL A 89 -3.71 2.47 -2.06
N VAL A 90 -3.30 1.54 -2.94
CA VAL A 90 -3.10 1.82 -4.36
C VAL A 90 -3.86 0.83 -5.23
N ASP A 91 -4.30 1.27 -6.40
CA ASP A 91 -4.90 0.41 -7.42
C ASP A 91 -3.85 -0.59 -7.93
N ALA A 92 -4.15 -1.89 -7.85
CA ALA A 92 -3.20 -2.95 -8.19
C ALA A 92 -2.88 -3.05 -9.69
N LYS A 93 -3.70 -2.44 -10.55
CA LYS A 93 -3.57 -2.50 -12.01
C LYS A 93 -2.76 -1.33 -12.56
N ASN A 94 -3.00 -0.13 -12.08
CA ASN A 94 -2.40 1.10 -12.60
C ASN A 94 -1.48 1.83 -11.59
N CYS A 95 -1.36 1.30 -10.37
CA CYS A 95 -0.53 1.84 -9.30
C CYS A 95 -0.89 3.28 -8.90
N HIS A 96 -2.11 3.73 -9.18
CA HIS A 96 -2.59 5.02 -8.71
C HIS A 96 -2.86 4.98 -7.21
N LEU A 97 -2.41 6.00 -6.48
CA LEU A 97 -2.77 6.19 -5.08
C LEU A 97 -4.27 6.42 -4.94
N ILE A 98 -4.94 5.55 -4.19
CA ILE A 98 -6.37 5.71 -3.88
C ILE A 98 -6.52 6.58 -2.65
N GLU A 99 -5.89 6.17 -1.54
CA GLU A 99 -5.92 6.93 -0.30
C GLU A 99 -4.78 6.54 0.66
N ILE A 100 -4.62 7.35 1.70
CA ILE A 100 -3.76 7.06 2.85
C ILE A 100 -4.65 7.12 4.10
N VAL A 101 -4.82 5.98 4.76
CA VAL A 101 -5.71 5.81 5.92
C VAL A 101 -4.89 5.76 7.18
N GLN A 102 -5.14 6.65 8.13
CA GLN A 102 -4.52 6.54 9.45
C GLN A 102 -5.11 5.34 10.18
N VAL A 103 -4.27 4.37 10.54
CA VAL A 103 -4.71 3.13 11.21
C VAL A 103 -4.31 3.10 12.68
N TYR A 104 -3.23 3.80 13.06
CA TYR A 104 -2.80 3.91 14.46
C TYR A 104 -2.00 5.19 14.73
N ALA A 105 -2.22 5.81 15.89
CA ALA A 105 -1.36 6.86 16.42
C ALA A 105 -1.34 6.80 17.95
N GLU A 106 -0.15 6.71 18.53
CA GLU A 106 0.09 6.89 19.99
C GLU A 106 0.39 8.35 20.33
#